data_AF-A0A3D8Q4K4-F1
#
_entry.id   AF-A0A3D8Q4K4-F1
#
_cell.length_a   1.000
_cell.length_b   1.000
_cell.length_c   1.000
_cell.angle_alpha   90.00
_cell.angle_beta   90.00
_cell.angle_gamma   90.00
#
_symmetry.space_group_name_H-M   'P 1'
#
loop_
_entity.id
_entity.type
_entity.pdbx_description
1 polymer ?
#
loop_
_entity_poly.entity_id
_entity_poly.type
_entity_poly.pdbx_seq_one_letter_code
_entity_poly.pdbx_strand_id
1 'polypeptide(L)'
;MKFTAVAITTLLPLLILASPAPVPNAAEPTLPVTLAPRAPDGLLEKRSVAATVVADGVRHRICPRVSSSCPANGQYAKGTKIRLDCYTRDNTTPVDGDAGWARITSNGDWIALAYGHYVSWSASLPYC
;
A
#
# COMPACT_ATOMS: atom_id res chain seq x y z
N MET A 1 -4.72 -51.77 13.14
CA MET A 1 -3.38 -52.39 13.28
C MET A 1 -2.43 -51.31 13.78
N LYS A 2 -1.68 -51.64 14.84
CA LYS A 2 -0.75 -50.77 15.56
C LYS A 2 0.55 -50.68 14.79
N PHE A 3 1.11 -49.48 14.64
CA PHE A 3 2.50 -49.31 14.22
C PHE A 3 3.29 -48.55 15.27
N THR A 4 4.46 -49.10 15.48
CA THR A 4 5.32 -49.05 16.66
C THR A 4 6.14 -47.78 16.68
N ALA A 5 6.28 -47.17 17.87
CA ALA A 5 7.23 -46.09 18.12
C ALA A 5 8.66 -46.63 18.05
N VAL A 6 9.56 -45.85 17.44
CA VAL A 6 11.02 -46.04 17.55
C VAL A 6 11.62 -44.71 17.98
N ALA A 7 12.18 -44.69 19.18
CA ALA A 7 13.03 -43.64 19.70
C ALA A 7 14.46 -43.85 19.15
N ILE A 8 15.10 -42.79 18.66
CA ILE A 8 16.53 -42.80 18.32
C ILE A 8 17.21 -41.63 19.04
N THR A 9 18.12 -42.01 19.91
CA THR A 9 19.01 -41.21 20.76
C THR A 9 20.11 -40.50 19.97
N THR A 10 20.24 -39.20 20.25
CA THR A 10 21.42 -38.30 20.27
C THR A 10 22.73 -38.73 19.57
N LEU A 11 23.23 -37.86 18.69
CA LEU A 11 24.67 -37.62 18.54
C LEU A 11 24.92 -36.19 18.02
N LEU A 12 25.46 -35.31 18.87
CA LEU A 12 26.02 -34.01 18.45
C LEU A 12 27.46 -34.20 17.96
N PRO A 13 27.85 -33.59 16.83
CA PRO A 13 29.21 -33.13 16.62
C PRO A 13 29.30 -31.61 16.84
N LEU A 14 30.11 -31.20 17.81
CA LEU A 14 30.55 -29.80 17.96
C LEU A 14 31.30 -29.37 16.70
N LEU A 15 30.78 -28.37 15.99
CA LEU A 15 31.54 -27.63 14.98
C LEU A 15 32.36 -26.56 15.70
N ILE A 16 33.68 -26.77 15.70
CA ILE A 16 34.69 -25.84 16.20
C ILE A 16 34.80 -24.70 15.17
N LEU A 17 34.34 -23.51 15.53
CA LEU A 17 34.56 -22.29 14.75
C LEU A 17 36.03 -21.86 14.92
N ALA A 18 36.82 -22.01 13.86
CA ALA A 18 38.12 -21.35 13.76
C ALA A 18 37.90 -19.83 13.68
N SER A 19 38.37 -19.09 14.68
CA SER A 19 38.38 -17.62 14.64
C SER A 19 39.35 -17.14 13.55
N PRO A 20 38.93 -16.27 12.62
CA PRO A 20 39.88 -15.55 11.78
C PRO A 20 40.71 -14.58 12.64
N ALA A 21 42.02 -14.58 12.42
CA ALA A 21 42.98 -13.68 13.05
C ALA A 21 42.62 -12.20 12.78
N PRO A 22 42.99 -11.26 13.68
CA PRO A 22 42.75 -9.84 13.48
C PRO A 22 43.58 -9.33 12.30
N VAL A 23 42.91 -8.94 11.22
CA VAL A 23 43.52 -8.20 10.12
C VAL A 23 43.89 -6.81 10.63
N PRO A 24 45.11 -6.30 10.39
CA PRO A 24 45.51 -4.95 10.78
C PRO A 24 44.59 -3.93 10.10
N ASN A 25 44.08 -2.96 10.88
CA ASN A 25 43.32 -1.81 10.41
C ASN A 25 44.05 -1.13 9.24
N ALA A 26 43.66 -1.48 8.02
CA ALA A 26 43.81 -0.58 6.89
C ALA A 26 42.81 0.55 7.12
N ALA A 27 43.31 1.75 7.33
CA ALA A 27 42.52 2.95 7.53
C ALA A 27 41.46 3.07 6.43
N GLU A 28 40.19 2.90 6.80
CA GLU A 28 39.08 3.24 5.92
C GLU A 28 39.13 4.75 5.66
N PRO A 29 39.01 5.21 4.40
CA PRO A 29 38.88 6.64 4.13
C PRO A 29 37.62 7.10 4.82
N THR A 30 37.76 7.96 5.83
CA THR A 30 36.63 8.63 6.46
C THR A 30 36.03 9.58 5.43
N LEU A 31 35.10 9.07 4.63
CA LEU A 31 34.25 9.91 3.80
C LEU A 31 33.53 10.86 4.74
N PRO A 32 33.57 12.19 4.51
CA PRO A 32 32.79 13.11 5.30
C PRO A 32 31.33 12.69 5.17
N VAL A 33 30.68 12.43 6.31
CA VAL A 33 29.23 12.32 6.38
C VAL A 33 28.69 13.70 6.06
N THR A 34 28.52 13.99 4.78
CA THR A 34 27.69 15.10 4.33
C THR A 34 26.29 14.77 4.77
N LEU A 35 25.84 15.42 5.84
CA LEU A 35 24.43 15.44 6.21
C LEU A 35 23.68 15.92 4.96
N ALA A 36 22.98 15.01 4.28
CA ALA A 36 22.08 15.39 3.21
C ALA A 36 21.14 16.46 3.78
N PRO A 37 20.91 17.59 3.09
CA PRO A 37 19.96 18.57 3.53
C PRO A 37 18.63 17.88 3.80
N ARG A 38 18.08 18.07 5.00
CA ARG A 38 16.68 17.70 5.27
C ARG A 38 15.86 18.41 4.20
N ALA A 39 15.20 17.63 3.33
CA ALA A 39 14.27 18.21 2.38
C ALA A 39 13.33 19.14 3.17
N PRO A 40 13.05 20.36 2.66
CA PRO A 40 12.17 21.27 3.37
C PRO A 40 10.86 20.55 3.68
N ASP A 41 10.41 20.67 4.94
CA ASP A 41 9.10 20.21 5.41
C ASP A 41 8.02 20.91 4.58
N GLY A 42 7.68 20.33 3.43
CA GLY A 42 6.84 21.00 2.43
C GLY A 42 6.74 20.31 1.06
N LEU A 43 7.56 19.30 0.77
CA LEU A 43 7.49 18.53 -0.47
C LEU A 43 7.49 17.01 -0.22
N LEU A 44 6.69 16.54 0.74
CA LEU A 44 6.29 15.13 0.74
C LEU A 44 5.42 14.92 -0.50
N GLU A 45 6.03 14.40 -1.56
CA GLU A 45 5.36 14.09 -2.81
C GLU A 45 4.07 13.31 -2.49
N LYS A 46 2.93 13.82 -2.96
CA LYS A 46 1.62 13.22 -2.71
C LYS A 46 1.65 11.80 -3.25
N ARG A 47 1.70 10.81 -2.35
CA ARG A 47 1.80 9.40 -2.74
C ARG A 47 0.49 8.98 -3.38
N SER A 48 0.50 8.84 -4.70
CA SER A 48 -0.60 8.20 -5.42
C SER A 48 -0.44 6.68 -5.39
N VAL A 49 -1.51 5.98 -5.05
CA VAL A 49 -1.57 4.52 -4.95
C VAL A 49 -2.15 3.95 -6.23
N ALA A 50 -1.49 2.95 -6.81
CA ALA A 50 -2.02 2.25 -7.99
C ALA A 50 -3.25 1.43 -7.59
N ALA A 51 -4.29 1.51 -8.42
CA ALA A 51 -5.56 0.83 -8.21
C ALA A 51 -6.13 0.28 -9.52
N THR A 52 -6.97 -0.74 -9.39
CA THR A 52 -7.68 -1.39 -10.50
C THR A 52 -9.16 -1.45 -10.17
N VAL A 53 -9.99 -1.00 -11.11
CA VAL A 53 -11.44 -1.14 -11.03
C VAL A 53 -11.80 -2.62 -11.18
N VAL A 54 -12.53 -3.19 -10.23
CA VAL A 54 -12.83 -4.65 -10.21
C VAL A 54 -14.29 -4.97 -10.56
N ALA A 55 -15.20 -4.00 -10.47
CA ALA A 55 -16.58 -4.08 -10.94
C ALA A 55 -16.74 -3.35 -12.28
N ASP A 56 -17.79 -3.68 -13.05
CA ASP A 56 -18.05 -3.01 -14.32
C ASP A 56 -19.00 -1.81 -14.15
N GLY A 57 -18.80 -0.76 -14.95
CA GLY A 57 -19.65 0.45 -14.89
C GLY A 57 -19.53 1.27 -13.60
N VAL A 58 -18.38 1.22 -12.92
CA VAL A 58 -18.17 1.97 -11.67
C VAL A 58 -18.12 3.46 -11.97
N ARG A 59 -19.12 4.20 -11.49
CA ARG A 59 -19.25 5.65 -11.72
C ARG A 59 -18.28 6.45 -10.85
N HIS A 60 -17.66 7.46 -11.44
CA HIS A 60 -16.88 8.47 -10.73
C HIS A 60 -17.59 9.83 -10.78
N ARG A 61 -17.40 10.64 -9.75
CA ARG A 61 -18.18 11.87 -9.49
C ARG A 61 -17.26 12.98 -8.98
N ILE A 62 -17.63 14.24 -9.17
CA ILE A 62 -16.84 15.36 -8.63
C ILE A 62 -16.82 15.45 -7.09
N CYS A 63 -17.72 14.73 -6.41
CA CYS A 63 -17.81 14.69 -4.95
C CYS A 63 -18.04 13.26 -4.43
N PRO A 64 -17.67 12.96 -3.17
CA PRO A 64 -17.70 11.61 -2.60
C PRO A 64 -19.10 11.20 -2.12
N ARG A 65 -20.14 11.45 -2.92
CA ARG A 65 -21.53 11.16 -2.56
C ARG A 65 -22.42 11.00 -3.78
N VAL A 66 -23.55 10.33 -3.60
CA VAL A 66 -24.56 10.15 -4.62
C VAL A 66 -25.73 11.09 -4.33
N SER A 67 -25.79 12.20 -5.05
CA SER A 67 -26.88 13.17 -4.97
C SER A 67 -27.19 13.75 -6.35
N SER A 68 -28.34 14.41 -6.49
CA SER A 68 -28.69 15.15 -7.72
C SER A 68 -27.70 16.28 -8.01
N SER A 69 -27.16 16.91 -6.97
CA SER A 69 -26.12 17.94 -7.04
C SER A 69 -24.70 17.40 -7.29
N CYS A 70 -24.52 16.07 -7.25
CA CYS A 70 -23.24 15.41 -7.48
C CYS A 70 -23.40 14.31 -8.54
N PRO A 71 -23.67 14.68 -9.81
CA PRO A 71 -23.83 13.72 -10.89
C PRO A 71 -22.53 12.95 -11.16
N ALA A 72 -22.66 11.81 -11.83
CA ALA A 72 -21.51 11.08 -12.33
C ALA A 72 -20.94 11.80 -13.55
N ASN A 73 -19.62 12.03 -13.52
CA ASN A 73 -18.88 12.60 -14.64
C ASN A 73 -18.52 11.54 -15.69
N GLY A 74 -18.61 10.26 -15.31
CA GLY A 74 -18.34 9.14 -16.17
C GLY A 74 -18.38 7.82 -15.42
N GLN A 75 -17.88 6.78 -16.07
CA GLN A 75 -17.78 5.44 -15.51
C GLN A 75 -16.55 4.74 -16.03
N TYR A 76 -15.98 3.86 -15.20
CA TYR A 76 -14.89 2.98 -15.60
C TYR A 76 -15.40 1.57 -15.82
N ALA A 77 -14.86 0.92 -16.86
CA ALA A 77 -15.07 -0.49 -17.08
C ALA A 77 -14.21 -1.32 -16.13
N LYS A 78 -14.61 -2.57 -15.91
CA LYS A 78 -13.80 -3.53 -15.14
C LYS A 78 -12.39 -3.67 -15.73
N GLY A 79 -11.38 -3.74 -14.87
CA GLY A 79 -9.97 -3.86 -15.24
C GLY A 79 -9.26 -2.53 -15.49
N THR A 80 -10.00 -1.41 -15.54
CA THR A 80 -9.40 -0.08 -15.74
C THR A 80 -8.37 0.22 -14.65
N LYS A 81 -7.17 0.65 -15.06
CA LYS A 81 -6.09 1.05 -14.15
C LYS A 81 -6.21 2.53 -13.84
N ILE A 82 -6.28 2.86 -12.55
CA ILE A 82 -6.38 4.22 -12.05
C ILE A 82 -5.35 4.45 -10.94
N ARG A 83 -5.18 5.71 -10.54
CA ARG A 83 -4.39 6.07 -9.35
C ARG A 83 -5.27 6.83 -8.37
N LEU A 84 -5.06 6.57 -7.09
CA LEU A 84 -5.81 7.14 -5.98
C LEU A 84 -4.87 7.96 -5.09
N ASP A 85 -5.36 9.09 -4.62
CA ASP A 85 -4.58 10.04 -3.82
C ASP A 85 -4.76 9.85 -2.32
N CYS A 86 -6.01 9.77 -1.89
CA CYS A 86 -6.44 9.69 -0.50
C CYS A 86 -7.89 9.20 -0.45
N TYR A 87 -8.40 8.87 0.74
CA TYR A 87 -9.79 8.49 0.96
C TYR A 87 -10.49 9.37 1.99
N THR A 88 -11.81 9.48 1.92
CA THR A 88 -12.64 10.06 2.98
C THR A 88 -13.82 9.16 3.30
N ARG A 89 -14.36 9.32 4.52
CA ARG A 89 -15.62 8.71 4.97
C ARG A 89 -16.60 9.75 5.50
N ASP A 90 -16.20 11.02 5.52
CA ASP A 90 -17.00 12.11 6.06
C ASP A 90 -17.96 12.67 5.01
N ASN A 91 -19.22 12.91 5.41
CA ASN A 91 -20.25 13.50 4.56
C ASN A 91 -20.45 12.79 3.20
N THR A 92 -20.20 11.49 3.17
CA THR A 92 -20.33 10.64 1.99
C THR A 92 -21.67 9.92 1.93
N THR A 93 -22.00 9.37 0.76
CA THR A 93 -23.11 8.41 0.64
C THR A 93 -22.54 7.00 0.68
N PRO A 94 -23.00 6.10 1.57
CA PRO A 94 -22.58 4.71 1.55
C PRO A 94 -22.95 4.03 0.23
N VAL A 95 -22.02 3.29 -0.34
CA VAL A 95 -22.21 2.45 -1.53
C VAL A 95 -21.79 1.04 -1.16
N ASP A 96 -22.68 0.08 -1.40
CA ASP A 96 -22.48 -1.32 -0.98
C ASP A 96 -22.15 -1.46 0.52
N GLY A 97 -22.81 -0.65 1.35
CA GLY A 97 -22.60 -0.62 2.80
C GLY A 97 -21.31 0.06 3.26
N ASP A 98 -20.46 0.56 2.35
CA ASP A 98 -19.22 1.27 2.69
C ASP A 98 -19.36 2.78 2.46
N ALA A 99 -19.02 3.58 3.47
CA ALA A 99 -18.94 5.04 3.37
C ALA A 99 -17.62 5.53 2.76
N GLY A 100 -16.68 4.63 2.43
CA GLY A 100 -15.38 4.97 1.87
C GLY A 100 -15.43 5.43 0.41
N TRP A 101 -14.85 6.60 0.15
CA TRP A 101 -14.64 7.13 -1.20
C TRP A 101 -13.19 7.55 -1.36
N ALA A 102 -12.58 7.25 -2.51
CA ALA A 102 -11.22 7.65 -2.82
C ALA A 102 -11.17 8.68 -3.93
N ARG A 103 -10.24 9.64 -3.81
CA ARG A 103 -9.99 10.65 -4.82
C ARG A 103 -9.05 10.12 -5.89
N ILE A 104 -9.45 10.24 -7.14
CA ILE A 104 -8.70 9.81 -8.33
C ILE A 104 -7.68 10.89 -8.68
N THR A 105 -6.42 10.49 -8.83
CA THR A 105 -5.30 11.42 -9.08
C THR A 105 -5.45 12.17 -10.41
N SER A 106 -5.89 11.50 -11.48
CA SER A 106 -5.84 12.04 -12.84
C SER A 106 -6.85 13.15 -13.13
N ASN A 107 -8.03 13.12 -12.50
CA ASN A 107 -9.11 14.07 -12.75
C ASN A 107 -9.65 14.72 -11.47
N GLY A 108 -9.21 14.28 -10.28
CA GLY A 108 -9.67 14.81 -9.00
C GLY A 108 -11.06 14.37 -8.58
N ASP A 109 -11.73 13.53 -9.37
CA ASP A 109 -13.03 12.94 -9.05
C ASP A 109 -12.93 11.91 -7.92
N TRP A 110 -14.07 11.43 -7.46
CA TRP A 110 -14.22 10.46 -6.39
C TRP A 110 -14.87 9.18 -6.92
N ILE A 111 -14.35 8.06 -6.42
CA ILE A 111 -14.86 6.72 -6.69
C ILE A 111 -15.14 6.00 -5.37
N ALA A 112 -16.27 5.32 -5.28
CA ALA A 112 -16.61 4.54 -4.09
C ALA A 112 -15.66 3.35 -3.95
N LEU A 113 -15.21 3.09 -2.72
CA LEU A 113 -14.33 1.96 -2.41
C LEU A 113 -15.13 0.66 -2.27
N ALA A 114 -16.33 0.74 -1.67
CA ALA A 114 -17.25 -0.39 -1.52
C ALA A 114 -16.56 -1.61 -0.86
N TYR A 115 -15.80 -1.43 0.23
CA TYR A 115 -14.98 -2.49 0.86
C TYR A 115 -14.00 -3.20 -0.09
N GLY A 116 -13.62 -2.56 -1.20
CA GLY A 116 -12.78 -3.14 -2.24
C GLY A 116 -13.54 -3.86 -3.36
N HIS A 117 -14.88 -3.95 -3.30
CA HIS A 117 -15.72 -4.56 -4.32
C HIS A 117 -15.78 -3.77 -5.62
N TYR A 118 -15.46 -2.47 -5.59
CA TYR A 118 -15.45 -1.61 -6.79
C TYR A 118 -14.03 -1.34 -7.28
N VAL A 119 -13.09 -1.16 -6.35
CA VAL A 119 -11.70 -0.82 -6.65
C VAL A 119 -10.78 -1.58 -5.69
N SER A 120 -9.78 -2.26 -6.25
CA SER A 120 -8.66 -2.84 -5.49
C SER A 120 -7.45 -1.93 -5.61
N TRP A 121 -6.68 -1.74 -4.53
CA TRP A 121 -5.53 -0.85 -4.50
C TRP A 121 -4.31 -1.47 -3.81
N SER A 122 -3.12 -0.97 -4.15
CA SER A 122 -1.84 -1.62 -3.84
C SER A 122 -1.22 -1.29 -2.48
N ALA A 123 -1.65 -0.23 -1.80
CA ALA A 123 -1.12 0.22 -0.51
C ALA A 123 -2.14 1.05 0.27
N SER A 124 -2.00 1.18 1.59
CA SER A 124 -2.90 2.01 2.40
C SER A 124 -3.04 3.43 1.85
N LEU A 125 -4.28 3.87 1.69
CA LEU A 125 -4.60 5.23 1.28
C LEU A 125 -4.55 6.14 2.51
N PRO A 126 -3.92 7.33 2.44
CA PRO A 126 -4.04 8.31 3.51
C PRO A 126 -5.44 8.93 3.54
N TYR A 127 -5.83 9.50 4.69
CA TYR A 127 -7.06 10.27 4.80
C TYR A 127 -6.96 11.59 4.01
N CYS A 128 -8.04 11.98 3.33
CA CYS A 128 -8.31 13.35 2.91
C CYS A 128 -9.04 14.05 4.06
#